data_AF-A0A8C3T9N0-F1
#
_entry.id   AF-A0A8C3T9N0-F1
#
_cell.length_a   1.000
_cell.length_b   1.000
_cell.length_c   1.000
_cell.angle_alpha   90.00
_cell.angle_beta   90.00
_cell.angle_gamma   90.00
#
_symmetry.space_group_name_H-M   'P 1'
#
loop_
_entity.id
_entity.type
_entity.pdbx_description
1 polymer ?
#
loop_
_entity_poly.entity_id
_entity_poly.type
_entity_poly.pdbx_seq_one_letter_code
_entity_poly.pdbx_strand_id
1 'polypeptide(L)'
;RNHSQIPPVSDQELGALGGTQARPLLRVPAQAVDEYRKAEHNAAVRIQSWFRGCRVRAYIRYYDFFSILTPIFTYFIMKMNFYNEMAVRVNISSLVKQMKSQLCSEFAFNKMSKPEYINLIDMKELEEFAEMKEKEKEKRDLEREEKKKDHQARKMHYLLSTEQTAGVYNSPFRQSPDPMEIRLRKARPFSHRQQQIKKHLTDEISDWPACTSTLTFPTMKPLPPIGRQKPQGPFRDTAEVLQQRYKPLEPTLRVATSINSLEKAREEIKREEWRTRINDNKFLPFSSCHKNQEYDPLIHTSSKYGQMTYGIKHFREEHHEKWVANKNFETVLPSIDLFDKFGQTYSKAGQIV
;
A
#
# COMPACT_ATOMS: atom_id res chain seq x y z
N ARG A 1 52.84 8.60 2.40
CA ARG A 1 53.95 9.54 2.10
C ARG A 1 53.32 10.90 1.86
N ASN A 2 53.24 11.71 2.91
CA ASN A 2 53.22 13.18 2.91
C ASN A 2 53.06 13.59 4.38
N HIS A 3 54.10 14.24 4.88
CA HIS A 3 54.42 14.40 6.29
C HIS A 3 53.50 15.41 6.96
N SER A 4 52.95 15.00 8.11
CA SER A 4 52.47 15.85 9.18
C SER A 4 53.66 16.55 9.85
N GLN A 5 53.78 17.86 9.70
CA GLN A 5 54.67 18.70 10.48
C GLN A 5 53.83 19.56 11.44
N ILE A 6 53.87 19.17 12.70
CA ILE A 6 53.44 19.96 13.86
C ILE A 6 54.61 20.91 14.19
N PRO A 7 54.41 22.23 14.29
CA PRO A 7 55.47 23.12 14.75
C PRO A 7 55.62 23.05 16.29
N PRO A 8 56.84 23.25 16.82
CA PRO A 8 57.14 23.09 18.23
C PRO A 8 56.61 24.27 19.07
N VAL A 9 56.07 23.93 20.24
CA VAL A 9 55.72 24.88 21.31
C VAL A 9 57.02 25.30 22.00
N SER A 10 57.35 26.58 21.93
CA SER A 10 58.46 27.19 22.66
C SER A 10 57.95 27.69 24.02
N ASP A 11 58.35 27.00 25.08
CA ASP A 11 58.24 27.44 26.46
C ASP A 11 59.26 28.57 26.73
N GLN A 12 58.86 29.81 26.52
CA GLN A 12 59.54 30.99 27.03
C GLN A 12 58.51 32.10 27.18
N GLU A 13 58.07 32.32 28.41
CA GLU A 13 57.72 33.61 29.03
C GLU A 13 56.78 33.37 30.24
N LEU A 14 57.35 32.79 31.30
CA LEU A 14 56.84 32.94 32.66
C LEU A 14 57.74 33.95 33.38
N GLY A 15 57.22 35.16 33.58
CA GLY A 15 57.70 36.08 34.62
C GLY A 15 58.05 37.48 34.16
N ALA A 16 57.06 38.38 34.13
CA ALA A 16 57.27 39.76 34.57
C ALA A 16 55.93 40.41 34.95
N LEU A 17 55.94 41.01 36.14
CA LEU A 17 54.85 41.61 36.89
C LEU A 17 54.31 42.89 36.24
N GLY A 18 53.03 43.17 36.49
CA GLY A 18 52.56 44.50 36.90
C GLY A 18 52.42 45.54 35.79
N GLY A 19 51.20 45.71 35.29
CA GLY A 19 50.84 46.86 34.47
C GLY A 19 49.44 46.76 33.91
N THR A 20 48.45 47.24 34.67
CA THR A 20 47.08 47.43 34.20
C THR A 20 47.04 48.55 33.16
N GLN A 21 47.50 48.28 31.94
CA GLN A 21 47.18 49.12 30.78
C GLN A 21 45.91 48.55 30.15
N ALA A 22 44.84 49.34 30.21
CA ALA A 22 43.63 49.09 29.46
C ALA A 22 43.99 48.88 27.98
N ARG A 23 43.82 47.65 27.48
CA ARG A 23 43.90 47.37 26.04
C ARG A 23 42.87 48.27 25.34
N PRO A 24 43.27 49.11 24.38
CA PRO A 24 42.30 49.84 23.58
C PRO A 24 41.47 48.81 22.82
N LEU A 25 40.16 48.82 23.02
CA LEU A 25 39.22 48.05 22.20
C LEU A 25 39.43 48.49 20.75
N LEU A 26 40.15 47.66 20.00
CA LEU A 26 40.40 47.83 18.57
C LEU A 26 39.03 47.82 17.89
N ARG A 27 38.51 49.02 17.61
CA ARG A 27 37.24 49.22 16.93
C ARG A 27 37.44 48.74 15.49
N VAL A 28 37.04 47.50 15.24
CA VAL A 28 37.08 46.91 13.89
C VAL A 28 36.35 47.86 12.96
N PRO A 29 36.98 48.32 11.86
CA PRO A 29 36.34 49.25 10.94
C PRO A 29 35.07 48.60 10.39
N ALA A 30 33.96 49.34 10.38
CA ALA A 30 32.64 48.84 9.99
C ALA A 30 32.64 48.14 8.61
N GLN A 31 33.52 48.58 7.70
CA GLN A 31 33.73 47.97 6.39
C GLN A 31 34.21 46.52 6.45
N ALA A 32 35.14 46.19 7.36
CA ALA A 32 35.62 44.81 7.53
C ALA A 32 34.50 43.90 8.07
N VAL A 33 33.67 44.41 8.99
CA VAL A 33 32.51 43.66 9.53
C VAL A 33 31.49 43.35 8.43
N ASP A 34 31.25 44.29 7.53
CA ASP A 34 30.33 44.11 6.41
C ASP A 34 30.88 43.13 5.35
N GLU A 35 32.19 43.10 5.13
CA GLU A 35 32.84 42.10 4.27
C GLU A 35 32.71 40.68 4.83
N TYR A 36 32.94 40.48 6.13
CA TYR A 36 32.72 39.19 6.78
C TYR A 36 31.26 38.73 6.69
N ARG A 37 30.29 39.64 6.92
CA ARG A 37 28.87 39.33 6.77
C ARG A 37 28.51 38.91 5.34
N LYS A 38 29.05 39.59 4.33
CA LYS A 38 28.84 39.22 2.92
C LYS A 38 29.46 37.84 2.62
N ALA A 39 30.64 37.55 3.13
CA ALA A 39 31.30 36.26 2.96
C ALA A 39 30.50 35.12 3.60
N GLU A 40 30.01 35.30 4.84
CA GLU A 40 29.15 34.35 5.54
C GLU A 40 27.82 34.14 4.81
N HIS A 41 27.19 35.22 4.36
CA HIS A 41 25.94 35.14 3.59
C HIS A 41 26.14 34.36 2.30
N ASN A 42 27.20 34.64 1.54
CA ASN A 42 27.50 33.94 0.30
C ASN A 42 27.80 32.44 0.54
N ALA A 43 28.52 32.11 1.62
CA ALA A 43 28.76 30.73 2.01
C ALA A 43 27.45 30.02 2.38
N ALA A 44 26.58 30.66 3.15
CA ALA A 44 25.28 30.12 3.52
C ALA A 44 24.39 29.88 2.28
N VAL A 45 24.34 30.83 1.34
CA VAL A 45 23.58 30.68 0.09
C VAL A 45 24.11 29.51 -0.74
N ARG A 46 25.43 29.30 -0.81
CA ARG A 46 26.04 28.16 -1.51
C ARG A 46 25.68 26.82 -0.88
N ILE A 47 25.71 26.74 0.46
CA ILE A 47 25.34 25.51 1.18
C ILE A 47 23.85 25.22 0.98
N GLN A 48 23.00 26.24 1.10
CA GLN A 48 21.56 26.10 0.91
C GLN A 48 21.18 25.70 -0.51
N SER A 49 21.79 26.31 -1.54
CA SER A 49 21.52 25.96 -2.94
C SER A 49 21.97 24.54 -3.26
N TRP A 50 23.12 24.11 -2.74
CA TRP A 50 23.60 22.74 -2.85
C TRP A 50 22.63 21.74 -2.20
N PHE A 51 22.20 22.01 -0.97
CA PHE A 51 21.27 21.14 -0.24
C PHE A 51 19.90 21.04 -0.94
N ARG A 52 19.34 22.16 -1.41
CA ARG A 52 18.11 22.19 -2.22
C ARG A 52 18.27 21.35 -3.49
N GLY A 53 19.39 21.49 -4.20
CA GLY A 53 19.68 20.68 -5.38
C GLY A 53 19.82 19.18 -5.09
N CYS A 54 20.45 18.81 -3.97
CA CYS A 54 20.56 17.41 -3.54
C CYS A 54 19.19 16.80 -3.24
N ARG A 55 18.30 17.54 -2.55
CA ARG A 55 16.93 17.08 -2.29
C ARG A 55 16.15 16.85 -3.57
N VAL A 56 16.16 17.81 -4.51
CA VAL A 56 15.44 17.69 -5.78
C VAL A 56 15.94 16.48 -6.59
N ARG A 57 17.26 16.29 -6.70
CA ARG A 57 17.83 15.13 -7.40
C ARG A 57 17.47 13.79 -6.74
N ALA A 58 17.39 13.74 -5.42
CA ALA A 58 16.96 12.53 -4.71
C ALA A 58 15.50 12.18 -5.04
N TYR A 59 14.61 13.18 -5.08
CA TYR A 59 13.22 12.96 -5.49
C TYR A 59 13.10 12.50 -6.94
N ILE A 60 13.83 13.13 -7.87
CA ILE A 60 13.82 12.72 -9.28
C ILE A 60 14.25 11.26 -9.43
N ARG A 61 15.34 10.84 -8.77
CA ARG A 61 15.79 9.44 -8.79
C ARG A 61 14.76 8.47 -8.22
N TYR A 62 14.01 8.87 -7.20
CA TYR A 62 12.94 8.06 -6.63
C TYR A 62 11.81 7.86 -7.64
N TYR A 63 11.40 8.92 -8.35
CA TYR A 63 10.38 8.82 -9.41
C TYR A 63 10.87 7.99 -10.60
N ASP A 64 12.11 8.16 -11.03
CA ASP A 64 12.69 7.37 -12.13
C ASP A 64 12.73 5.88 -11.77
N PHE A 65 13.13 5.55 -10.54
CA PHE A 65 13.12 4.17 -10.04
C PHE A 65 11.72 3.57 -10.07
N PHE A 66 10.71 4.30 -9.61
CA PHE A 66 9.32 3.85 -9.65
C PHE A 66 8.83 3.68 -11.10
N SER A 67 9.21 4.59 -12.00
CA SER A 67 8.88 4.51 -13.43
C SER A 67 9.48 3.30 -14.13
N ILE A 68 10.63 2.80 -13.67
CA ILE A 68 11.23 1.55 -14.19
C ILE A 68 10.53 0.31 -13.61
N LEU A 69 10.06 0.38 -12.37
CA LEU A 69 9.39 -0.75 -11.72
C LEU A 69 7.95 -0.98 -12.22
N THR A 70 7.22 0.08 -12.56
CA THR A 70 5.83 -0.04 -13.05
C THR A 70 5.66 -1.01 -14.23
N PRO A 71 6.45 -0.97 -15.33
CA PRO A 71 6.32 -1.93 -16.41
C PRO A 71 6.62 -3.37 -15.96
N ILE A 72 7.59 -3.57 -15.05
CA ILE A 72 7.92 -4.88 -14.49
C ILE A 72 6.73 -5.45 -13.73
N PHE A 73 6.10 -4.67 -12.85
CA PHE A 73 4.89 -5.10 -12.14
C PHE A 73 3.73 -5.42 -13.09
N THR A 74 3.51 -4.60 -14.13
CA THR A 74 2.47 -4.88 -15.12
C THR A 74 2.74 -6.17 -15.90
N TYR A 75 4.00 -6.47 -16.23
CA TYR A 75 4.39 -7.73 -16.85
C TYR A 75 4.09 -8.93 -15.96
N PHE A 76 4.41 -8.85 -14.65
CA PHE A 76 4.07 -9.92 -13.70
C PHE A 76 2.56 -10.14 -13.58
N ILE A 77 1.77 -9.07 -13.52
CA ILE A 77 0.30 -9.17 -13.49
C ILE A 77 -0.22 -9.84 -14.78
N MET A 78 0.28 -9.43 -15.95
CA MET A 78 -0.12 -10.02 -17.23
C MET A 78 0.22 -11.52 -17.29
N LYS A 79 1.42 -11.90 -16.82
CA LYS A 79 1.87 -13.29 -16.76
C LYS A 79 1.03 -14.13 -15.80
N MET A 80 0.67 -13.60 -14.62
CA MET A 80 -0.23 -14.27 -13.68
C MET A 80 -1.62 -14.46 -14.26
N ASN A 81 -2.17 -13.45 -14.94
CA ASN A 81 -3.46 -13.54 -15.60
C ASN A 81 -3.47 -14.61 -16.70
N PHE A 82 -2.39 -14.73 -17.47
CA PHE A 82 -2.24 -15.78 -18.49
C PHE A 82 -2.29 -17.18 -17.87
N TYR A 83 -1.53 -17.43 -16.79
CA TYR A 83 -1.55 -18.73 -16.12
C TYR A 83 -2.92 -19.04 -15.48
N ASN A 84 -3.56 -18.04 -14.89
CA ASN A 84 -4.91 -18.19 -14.34
C ASN A 84 -5.92 -18.54 -15.44
N GLU A 85 -5.85 -17.89 -16.60
CA GLU A 85 -6.72 -18.22 -17.74
C GLU A 85 -6.48 -19.67 -18.22
N MET A 86 -5.23 -20.09 -18.34
CA MET A 86 -4.89 -21.46 -18.72
C MET A 86 -5.39 -22.48 -17.69
N ALA A 87 -5.25 -22.19 -16.39
CA ALA A 87 -5.77 -23.05 -15.33
C ALA A 87 -7.30 -23.20 -15.42
N VAL A 88 -8.02 -22.10 -15.64
CA VAL A 88 -9.48 -22.12 -15.83
C VAL A 88 -9.86 -22.94 -17.06
N ARG A 89 -9.17 -22.75 -18.20
CA ARG A 89 -9.42 -23.53 -19.42
C ARG A 89 -9.20 -25.02 -19.22
N VAL A 90 -8.14 -25.40 -18.52
CA VAL A 90 -7.83 -26.80 -18.19
C VAL A 90 -8.89 -27.38 -17.26
N ASN A 91 -9.27 -26.64 -16.22
CA ASN A 91 -10.31 -27.06 -15.27
C ASN A 91 -11.67 -27.24 -15.95
N ILE A 92 -12.10 -26.27 -16.76
CA ILE A 92 -13.34 -26.36 -17.55
C ILE A 92 -13.27 -27.53 -18.52
N SER A 93 -12.15 -27.71 -19.23
CA SER A 93 -11.98 -28.82 -20.16
C SER A 93 -12.05 -30.19 -19.47
N SER A 94 -11.49 -30.29 -18.27
CA SER A 94 -11.54 -31.50 -17.45
C SER A 94 -12.97 -31.78 -16.96
N LEU A 95 -13.67 -30.76 -16.48
CA LEU A 95 -15.07 -30.87 -16.07
C LEU A 95 -15.97 -31.26 -17.23
N VAL A 96 -15.79 -30.65 -18.41
CA VAL A 96 -16.53 -31.01 -19.63
C VAL A 96 -16.26 -32.45 -20.05
N LYS A 97 -15.00 -32.93 -19.95
CA LYS A 97 -14.67 -34.34 -20.21
C LYS A 97 -15.38 -35.27 -19.22
N GLN A 98 -15.37 -34.91 -17.94
CA GLN A 98 -16.05 -35.67 -16.90
C GLN A 98 -17.57 -35.73 -17.13
N MET A 99 -18.19 -34.57 -17.40
CA MET A 99 -19.63 -34.49 -17.72
C MET A 99 -19.98 -35.28 -18.98
N LYS A 100 -19.17 -35.19 -20.04
CA LYS A 100 -19.37 -36.00 -21.26
C LYS A 100 -19.27 -37.50 -20.97
N SER A 101 -18.30 -37.91 -20.15
CA SER A 101 -18.17 -39.31 -19.75
C SER A 101 -19.41 -39.79 -18.98
N GLN A 102 -19.91 -38.98 -18.05
CA GLN A 102 -21.12 -39.28 -17.28
C GLN A 102 -22.36 -39.33 -18.17
N LEU A 103 -22.54 -38.34 -19.04
CA LEU A 103 -23.66 -38.26 -19.99
C LEU A 103 -23.63 -39.43 -20.99
N CYS A 104 -22.46 -39.80 -21.52
CA CYS A 104 -22.34 -40.94 -22.42
C CYS A 104 -22.68 -42.26 -21.72
N SER A 105 -22.26 -42.43 -20.46
CA SER A 105 -22.59 -43.62 -19.65
C SER A 105 -24.08 -43.69 -19.35
N GLU A 106 -24.70 -42.57 -18.98
CA GLU A 106 -26.13 -42.48 -18.69
C GLU A 106 -26.97 -42.65 -19.96
N PHE A 107 -26.58 -42.04 -21.07
CA PHE A 107 -27.24 -42.20 -22.36
C PHE A 107 -27.17 -43.64 -22.87
N ALA A 108 -26.01 -44.30 -22.74
CA ALA A 108 -25.86 -45.70 -23.10
C ALA A 108 -26.76 -46.61 -22.25
N PHE A 109 -26.89 -46.32 -20.96
CA PHE A 109 -27.78 -47.05 -20.07
C PHE A 109 -29.26 -46.80 -20.39
N ASN A 110 -29.65 -45.54 -20.58
CA ASN A 110 -31.03 -45.14 -20.88
C ASN A 110 -31.51 -45.62 -22.26
N LYS A 111 -30.64 -45.64 -23.27
CA LYS A 111 -30.99 -46.16 -24.61
C LYS A 111 -31.31 -47.65 -24.59
N MET A 112 -30.65 -48.41 -23.71
CA MET A 112 -30.87 -49.84 -23.55
C MET A 112 -32.12 -50.15 -22.70
N SER A 113 -32.58 -49.20 -21.87
CA SER A 113 -33.70 -49.40 -20.93
C SER A 113 -35.01 -48.74 -21.36
N LYS A 114 -34.99 -47.73 -22.23
CA LYS A 114 -36.20 -47.00 -22.66
C LYS A 114 -36.98 -47.73 -23.76
N PRO A 115 -38.29 -48.00 -23.59
CA PRO A 115 -39.15 -48.50 -24.64
C PRO A 115 -39.45 -47.43 -25.72
N GLU A 116 -39.75 -47.89 -26.92
CA GLU A 116 -39.83 -47.09 -28.16
C GLU A 116 -40.82 -45.92 -28.12
N TYR A 117 -41.90 -46.04 -27.34
CA TYR A 117 -42.90 -44.99 -27.19
C TYR A 117 -42.43 -43.78 -26.34
N ILE A 118 -41.48 -43.97 -25.42
CA ILE A 118 -40.91 -42.87 -24.62
C ILE A 118 -40.04 -41.97 -25.50
N ASN A 119 -39.34 -42.55 -26.48
CA ASN A 119 -38.54 -41.76 -27.43
C ASN A 119 -39.41 -40.83 -28.28
N LEU A 120 -40.65 -41.23 -28.62
CA LEU A 120 -41.59 -40.37 -29.35
C LEU A 120 -42.10 -39.19 -28.50
N ILE A 121 -42.23 -39.38 -27.19
CA ILE A 121 -42.58 -38.31 -26.24
C ILE A 121 -41.39 -37.35 -26.10
N ASP A 122 -40.19 -37.88 -25.89
CA ASP A 122 -38.95 -37.10 -25.76
C ASP A 122 -38.68 -36.21 -27.00
N MET A 123 -39.02 -36.68 -28.22
CA MET A 123 -38.85 -35.89 -29.45
C MET A 123 -39.82 -34.71 -29.54
N LYS A 124 -41.07 -34.87 -29.09
CA LYS A 124 -42.04 -33.76 -29.02
C LYS A 124 -41.64 -32.73 -27.97
N GLU A 125 -41.20 -33.18 -26.79
CA GLU A 125 -40.70 -32.29 -25.74
C GLU A 125 -39.44 -31.52 -26.17
N LEU A 126 -38.55 -32.16 -26.94
CA LEU A 126 -37.35 -31.51 -27.48
C LEU A 126 -37.67 -30.46 -28.54
N GLU A 127 -38.67 -30.73 -29.39
CA GLU A 127 -39.19 -29.78 -30.38
C GLU A 127 -39.84 -28.57 -29.69
N GLU A 128 -40.68 -28.79 -28.67
CA GLU A 128 -41.26 -27.72 -27.85
C GLU A 128 -40.18 -26.88 -27.15
N PHE A 129 -39.11 -27.50 -26.65
CA PHE A 129 -37.99 -26.78 -26.04
C PHE A 129 -37.19 -25.94 -27.04
N ALA A 130 -37.02 -26.44 -28.27
CA ALA A 130 -36.39 -25.70 -29.36
C ALA A 130 -37.22 -24.47 -29.73
N GLU A 131 -38.54 -24.62 -29.87
CA GLU A 131 -39.45 -23.49 -30.10
C GLU A 131 -39.40 -22.47 -28.96
N MET A 132 -39.38 -22.92 -27.71
CA MET A 132 -39.30 -22.03 -26.54
C MET A 132 -38.00 -21.22 -26.53
N LYS A 133 -36.88 -21.86 -26.88
CA LYS A 133 -35.56 -21.20 -27.02
C LYS A 133 -35.54 -20.17 -28.14
N GLU A 134 -36.19 -20.47 -29.27
CA GLU A 134 -36.29 -19.54 -30.40
C GLU A 134 -37.15 -18.33 -30.02
N LYS A 135 -38.34 -18.55 -29.45
CA LYS A 135 -39.20 -17.49 -28.92
C LYS A 135 -38.47 -16.62 -27.88
N GLU A 136 -37.64 -17.21 -27.03
CA GLU A 136 -36.83 -16.46 -26.06
C GLU A 136 -35.73 -15.61 -26.73
N LYS A 137 -35.07 -16.13 -27.77
CA LYS A 137 -34.10 -15.37 -28.57
C LYS A 137 -34.77 -14.21 -29.27
N GLU A 138 -35.88 -14.46 -29.95
CA GLU A 138 -36.68 -13.43 -30.64
C GLU A 138 -37.11 -12.34 -29.66
N LYS A 139 -37.60 -12.72 -28.46
CA LYS A 139 -37.95 -11.75 -27.42
C LYS A 139 -36.75 -10.90 -26.97
N ARG A 140 -35.56 -11.50 -26.81
CA ARG A 140 -34.33 -10.77 -26.45
C ARG A 140 -33.83 -9.87 -27.58
N ASP A 141 -34.01 -10.28 -28.83
CA ASP A 141 -33.66 -9.48 -30.00
C ASP A 141 -34.60 -8.27 -30.11
N LEU A 142 -35.91 -8.48 -29.93
CA LEU A 142 -36.90 -7.40 -29.85
C LEU A 142 -36.61 -6.42 -28.72
N GLU A 143 -36.27 -6.91 -27.52
CA GLU A 143 -35.88 -6.05 -26.39
C GLU A 143 -34.61 -5.25 -26.69
N ARG A 144 -33.63 -5.83 -27.37
CA ARG A 144 -32.42 -5.12 -27.80
C ARG A 144 -32.74 -4.02 -28.82
N GLU A 145 -33.61 -4.28 -29.79
CA GLU A 145 -34.06 -3.28 -30.75
C GLU A 145 -34.88 -2.17 -30.08
N GLU A 146 -35.71 -2.49 -29.09
CA GLU A 146 -36.44 -1.50 -28.29
C GLU A 146 -35.49 -0.61 -27.49
N LYS A 147 -34.50 -1.21 -26.80
CA LYS A 147 -33.44 -0.47 -26.10
C LYS A 147 -32.63 0.44 -27.02
N LYS A 148 -32.34 0.02 -28.25
CA LYS A 148 -31.66 0.86 -29.25
C LYS A 148 -32.51 2.08 -29.62
N LYS A 149 -33.82 1.89 -29.85
CA LYS A 149 -34.76 2.98 -30.14
C LYS A 149 -34.86 3.95 -28.96
N ASP A 150 -34.94 3.45 -27.73
CA ASP A 150 -34.97 4.29 -26.53
C ASP A 150 -33.66 5.06 -26.34
N HIS A 151 -32.51 4.42 -26.56
CA HIS A 151 -31.21 5.07 -26.52
C HIS A 151 -31.12 6.21 -27.56
N GLN A 152 -31.57 5.94 -28.79
CA GLN A 152 -31.62 6.94 -29.85
C GLN A 152 -32.56 8.09 -29.48
N ALA A 153 -33.74 7.80 -28.92
CA ALA A 153 -34.67 8.84 -28.45
C ALA A 153 -34.03 9.72 -27.37
N ARG A 154 -33.35 9.14 -26.38
CA ARG A 154 -32.63 9.92 -25.36
C ARG A 154 -31.53 10.80 -25.95
N LYS A 155 -30.85 10.33 -26.99
CA LYS A 155 -29.82 11.10 -27.71
C LYS A 155 -30.43 12.27 -28.47
N MET A 156 -31.59 12.07 -29.09
CA MET A 156 -32.27 13.05 -29.96
C MET A 156 -33.37 13.85 -29.23
N HIS A 157 -33.47 13.75 -27.89
CA HIS A 157 -34.56 14.34 -27.08
C HIS A 157 -34.77 15.84 -27.32
N TYR A 158 -33.75 16.58 -27.76
CA TYR A 158 -33.84 18.00 -28.06
C TYR A 158 -34.59 18.34 -29.36
N LEU A 159 -34.92 17.36 -30.20
CA LEU A 159 -35.67 17.57 -31.46
C LEU A 159 -37.19 17.63 -31.30
N LEU A 160 -37.70 17.73 -30.07
CA LEU A 160 -39.12 17.80 -29.76
C LEU A 160 -39.78 19.12 -30.21
N SER A 161 -41.04 19.04 -30.66
CA SER A 161 -41.87 20.19 -31.03
C SER A 161 -42.18 21.10 -29.84
N THR A 162 -42.13 22.42 -30.03
CA THR A 162 -42.75 23.41 -29.13
C THR A 162 -44.08 23.91 -29.73
N GLU A 163 -44.94 24.56 -28.96
CA GLU A 163 -46.26 25.03 -29.45
C GLU A 163 -46.16 25.98 -30.65
N GLN A 164 -45.06 26.73 -30.76
CA GLN A 164 -44.83 27.70 -31.83
C GLN A 164 -44.10 27.11 -33.05
N THR A 165 -43.45 25.95 -32.90
CA THR A 165 -42.64 25.34 -33.97
C THR A 165 -42.87 23.83 -34.01
N ALA A 166 -43.37 23.35 -35.15
CA ALA A 166 -43.54 21.92 -35.40
C ALA A 166 -42.17 21.21 -35.29
N GLY A 167 -42.09 20.18 -34.45
CA GLY A 167 -40.87 19.40 -34.22
C GLY A 167 -40.46 18.62 -35.48
N VAL A 168 -39.21 18.15 -35.53
CA VAL A 168 -38.65 17.47 -36.72
C VAL A 168 -39.49 16.28 -37.19
N TYR A 169 -40.15 15.58 -36.25
CA TYR A 169 -40.96 14.41 -36.53
C TYR A 169 -42.47 14.69 -36.56
N ASN A 170 -42.93 15.90 -36.23
CA ASN A 170 -44.35 16.25 -36.23
C ASN A 170 -44.66 17.25 -37.35
N SER A 171 -45.47 16.84 -38.33
CA SER A 171 -45.90 17.71 -39.43
C SER A 171 -47.28 18.28 -39.16
N PRO A 172 -47.53 19.57 -39.46
CA PRO A 172 -48.86 20.19 -39.34
C PRO A 172 -49.97 19.49 -40.14
N PHE A 173 -49.60 18.70 -41.15
CA PHE A 173 -50.55 17.98 -42.01
C PHE A 173 -50.91 16.58 -41.48
N ARG A 174 -50.34 16.13 -40.35
CA ARG A 174 -50.69 14.85 -39.71
C ARG A 174 -51.71 15.06 -38.59
N GLN A 175 -52.71 14.19 -38.55
CA GLN A 175 -53.76 14.20 -37.50
C GLN A 175 -53.24 13.71 -36.14
N SER A 176 -52.19 12.89 -36.12
CA SER A 176 -51.59 12.35 -34.89
C SER A 176 -50.06 12.45 -34.91
N PRO A 177 -49.41 12.69 -33.77
CA PRO A 177 -47.95 12.72 -33.67
C PRO A 177 -47.29 11.42 -34.13
N ASP A 178 -46.10 11.51 -34.72
CA ASP A 178 -45.33 10.34 -35.13
C ASP A 178 -44.95 9.45 -33.91
N PRO A 179 -44.91 8.12 -34.04
CA PRO A 179 -44.49 7.23 -32.96
C PRO A 179 -43.10 7.56 -32.39
N MET A 180 -42.19 8.16 -33.17
CA MET A 180 -40.91 8.64 -32.67
C MET A 180 -41.07 9.85 -31.75
N GLU A 181 -41.96 10.80 -32.09
CA GLU A 181 -42.28 11.98 -31.27
C GLU A 181 -42.83 11.55 -29.89
N ILE A 182 -43.71 10.54 -29.86
CA ILE A 182 -44.27 10.01 -28.60
C ILE A 182 -43.17 9.40 -27.73
N ARG A 183 -42.21 8.67 -28.33
CA ARG A 183 -41.06 8.11 -27.60
C ARG A 183 -40.16 9.21 -27.05
N LEU A 184 -39.86 10.23 -27.86
CA LEU A 184 -39.05 11.37 -27.44
C LEU A 184 -39.67 12.10 -26.25
N ARG A 185 -41.00 12.29 -26.22
CA ARG A 185 -41.72 12.90 -25.08
C ARG A 185 -41.58 12.13 -23.77
N LYS A 186 -41.43 10.79 -23.85
CA LYS A 186 -41.24 9.91 -22.67
C LYS A 186 -39.77 9.81 -22.24
N ALA A 187 -38.85 9.92 -23.20
CA ALA A 187 -37.43 9.78 -22.92
C ALA A 187 -36.93 10.94 -22.03
N ARG A 188 -35.97 10.67 -21.14
CA ARG A 188 -35.24 11.73 -20.41
C ARG A 188 -33.93 12.03 -21.13
N PRO A 189 -33.57 13.31 -21.34
CA PRO A 189 -32.32 13.67 -21.99
C PRO A 189 -31.14 13.06 -21.23
N PHE A 190 -30.04 12.79 -21.94
CA PHE A 190 -28.81 12.41 -21.26
C PHE A 190 -28.42 13.52 -20.28
N SER A 191 -28.39 13.20 -18.99
CA SER A 191 -27.76 14.06 -18.00
C SER A 191 -26.34 14.32 -18.49
N HIS A 192 -25.97 15.58 -18.69
CA HIS A 192 -24.57 15.92 -18.91
C HIS A 192 -23.82 15.32 -17.73
N ARG A 193 -23.03 14.28 -17.98
CA ARG A 193 -22.22 13.65 -16.96
C ARG A 193 -21.37 14.81 -16.45
N GLN A 194 -21.69 15.34 -15.28
CA GLN A 194 -20.74 16.13 -14.53
C GLN A 194 -19.56 15.19 -14.43
N GLN A 195 -18.55 15.44 -15.27
CA GLN A 195 -17.24 14.91 -15.04
C GLN A 195 -17.02 15.23 -13.57
N GLN A 196 -16.84 14.19 -12.75
CA GLN A 196 -16.34 14.42 -11.42
C GLN A 196 -15.01 15.09 -11.68
N ILE A 197 -15.01 16.43 -11.66
CA ILE A 197 -13.82 17.24 -11.63
C ILE A 197 -13.10 16.62 -10.45
N LYS A 198 -12.02 15.91 -10.76
CA LYS A 198 -11.16 15.31 -9.76
C LYS A 198 -10.92 16.44 -8.75
N LYS A 199 -11.23 16.17 -7.49
CA LYS A 199 -11.02 17.06 -6.34
C LYS A 199 -9.51 17.29 -6.15
N HIS A 200 -8.88 17.91 -7.12
CA HIS A 200 -7.47 18.29 -7.13
C HIS A 200 -7.33 19.82 -7.18
N LEU A 201 -8.43 20.53 -6.88
CA LEU A 201 -8.52 21.98 -6.83
C LEU A 201 -9.09 22.45 -5.48
N THR A 202 -8.80 21.72 -4.40
CA THR A 202 -9.13 22.13 -3.03
C THR A 202 -7.99 22.88 -2.33
N ASP A 203 -6.84 23.07 -2.99
CA ASP A 203 -5.69 23.80 -2.41
C ASP A 203 -5.51 25.22 -2.99
N GLU A 204 -6.35 25.66 -3.94
CA GLU A 204 -6.18 26.96 -4.62
C GLU A 204 -7.46 27.82 -4.66
N ILE A 205 -8.42 27.57 -3.76
CA ILE A 205 -9.59 28.44 -3.54
C ILE A 205 -9.69 28.72 -2.03
N SER A 206 -8.80 29.57 -1.52
CA SER A 206 -8.96 30.24 -0.22
C SER A 206 -9.25 31.75 -0.36
N ASP A 207 -9.37 32.25 -1.59
CA ASP A 207 -9.57 33.67 -1.88
C ASP A 207 -11.01 33.98 -2.34
N TRP A 208 -12.00 33.49 -1.59
CA TRP A 208 -13.34 34.07 -1.61
C TRP A 208 -13.75 34.39 -0.17
N PRO A 209 -14.03 35.65 0.19
CA PRO A 209 -14.28 36.02 1.57
C PRO A 209 -15.61 35.41 2.03
N ALA A 210 -15.54 34.67 3.13
CA ALA A 210 -16.68 34.06 3.80
C ALA A 210 -17.67 35.14 4.29
N CYS A 211 -18.67 35.44 3.46
CA CYS A 211 -19.88 36.16 3.87
C CYS A 211 -20.83 35.20 4.60
N THR A 212 -20.47 34.77 5.81
CA THR A 212 -21.40 34.14 6.76
C THR A 212 -20.95 34.38 8.20
N SER A 213 -21.35 35.55 8.70
CA SER A 213 -22.07 35.73 9.97
C SER A 213 -21.50 35.13 11.27
N THR A 214 -20.91 35.98 12.12
CA THR A 214 -21.31 36.09 13.53
C THR A 214 -21.25 37.57 13.96
N LEU A 215 -22.25 37.97 14.75
CA LEU A 215 -22.63 39.33 15.07
C LEU A 215 -21.69 40.05 16.07
N THR A 216 -21.69 41.40 15.97
CA THR A 216 -21.34 42.43 17.01
C THR A 216 -19.84 42.65 17.30
N PHE A 217 -19.24 43.83 17.15
CA PHE A 217 -19.69 45.22 17.34
C PHE A 217 -19.35 46.13 16.13
N PRO A 218 -20.06 47.27 15.91
CA PRO A 218 -19.61 48.26 14.95
C PRO A 218 -18.24 48.78 15.35
N THR A 219 -17.26 48.65 14.46
CA THR A 219 -15.95 49.31 14.58
C THR A 219 -16.21 50.80 14.77
N MET A 220 -16.04 51.30 16.01
CA MET A 220 -16.15 52.71 16.29
C MET A 220 -15.15 53.45 15.40
N LYS A 221 -15.64 54.43 14.64
CA LYS A 221 -14.78 55.34 13.88
C LYS A 221 -13.77 55.93 14.87
N PRO A 222 -12.46 55.91 14.57
CA PRO A 222 -11.46 56.49 15.47
C PRO A 222 -11.84 57.94 15.71
N LEU A 223 -12.01 58.29 16.99
CA LEU A 223 -12.16 59.69 17.41
C LEU A 223 -10.96 60.48 16.88
N PRO A 224 -11.12 61.77 16.55
CA PRO A 224 -10.01 62.61 16.13
C PRO A 224 -8.87 62.49 17.14
N PRO A 225 -7.60 62.47 16.70
CA PRO A 225 -6.48 62.18 17.57
C PRO A 225 -6.36 63.25 18.67
N ILE A 226 -6.95 62.95 19.83
CA ILE A 226 -6.60 63.62 21.09
C ILE A 226 -5.12 63.34 21.28
N GLY A 227 -4.31 64.39 21.32
CA GLY A 227 -2.86 64.33 21.18
C GLY A 227 -2.26 63.19 21.99
N ARG A 228 -1.42 62.37 21.34
CA ARG A 228 -0.71 61.21 21.91
C ARG A 228 0.35 61.64 22.93
N GLN A 229 -0.02 62.50 23.89
CA GLN A 229 0.86 62.83 24.99
C GLN A 229 0.90 61.65 25.95
N LYS A 230 2.10 61.29 26.41
CA LYS A 230 2.27 60.28 27.45
C LYS A 230 1.44 60.73 28.66
N PRO A 231 0.51 59.90 29.18
CA PRO A 231 -0.26 60.28 30.36
C PRO A 231 0.72 60.59 31.49
N GLN A 232 0.50 61.70 32.19
CA GLN A 232 1.39 62.16 33.25
C GLN A 232 1.43 61.12 34.38
N GLY A 233 2.58 60.48 34.56
CA GLY A 233 2.81 59.44 35.58
C GLY A 233 3.76 58.33 35.11
N PRO A 234 4.08 57.35 35.97
CA PRO A 234 4.92 56.19 35.63
C PRO A 234 4.14 55.14 34.82
N PHE A 235 3.28 55.58 33.91
CA PHE A 235 2.50 54.68 33.07
C PHE A 235 3.34 54.17 31.89
N ARG A 236 3.19 52.88 31.61
CA ARG A 236 3.82 52.21 30.45
C ARG A 236 3.21 52.74 29.16
N ASP A 237 3.95 52.58 28.06
CA ASP A 237 3.45 53.04 26.76
C ASP A 237 2.16 52.30 26.38
N THR A 238 1.25 53.03 25.75
CA THR A 238 -0.07 52.53 25.34
C THR A 238 0.05 51.29 24.46
N ALA A 239 1.08 51.23 23.60
CA ALA A 239 1.36 50.08 22.76
C ALA A 239 1.75 48.83 23.59
N GLU A 240 2.61 48.98 24.59
CA GLU A 240 3.03 47.89 25.48
C GLU A 240 1.87 47.35 26.31
N VAL A 241 1.02 48.24 26.84
CA VAL A 241 -0.16 47.86 27.63
C VAL A 241 -1.14 47.08 26.77
N LEU A 242 -1.38 47.51 25.52
CA LEU A 242 -2.22 46.77 24.58
C LEU A 242 -1.62 45.41 24.22
N GLN A 243 -0.31 45.35 23.98
CA GLN A 243 0.38 44.09 23.69
C GLN A 243 0.31 43.13 24.88
N GLN A 244 0.42 43.63 26.10
CA GLN A 244 0.27 42.82 27.32
C GLN A 244 -1.17 42.35 27.51
N ARG A 245 -2.17 43.21 27.23
CA ARG A 245 -3.60 42.89 27.34
C ARG A 245 -4.03 41.82 26.34
N TYR A 246 -3.50 41.87 25.13
CA TYR A 246 -3.81 40.92 24.06
C TYR A 246 -2.78 39.79 23.93
N LYS A 247 -1.84 39.65 24.88
CA LYS A 247 -0.92 38.53 24.90
C LYS A 247 -1.75 37.25 25.10
N PRO A 248 -1.73 36.30 24.15
CA PRO A 248 -2.46 35.05 24.31
C PRO A 248 -1.92 34.30 25.52
N LEU A 249 -2.83 33.68 26.29
CA LEU A 249 -2.44 32.86 27.42
C LEU A 249 -1.61 31.69 26.91
N GLU A 250 -0.35 31.60 27.33
CA GLU A 250 0.48 30.42 27.08
C GLU A 250 -0.01 29.31 28.02
N PRO A 251 -0.66 28.25 27.51
CA PRO A 251 -1.10 27.17 28.37
C PRO A 251 0.12 26.55 29.05
N THR A 252 0.05 26.34 30.36
CA THR A 252 1.08 25.60 31.09
C THR A 252 1.33 24.26 30.41
N LEU A 253 2.55 23.71 30.50
CA LEU A 253 2.96 22.48 29.81
C LEU A 253 1.93 21.33 29.97
N ARG A 254 1.29 21.25 31.15
CA ARG A 254 0.24 20.27 31.47
C ARG A 254 -1.06 20.43 30.67
N VAL A 255 -1.38 21.66 30.26
CA VAL A 255 -2.56 22.01 29.42
C VAL A 255 -2.21 21.95 27.94
N ALA A 256 -0.95 22.22 27.57
CA ALA A 256 -0.48 22.17 26.19
C ALA A 256 -0.36 20.73 25.65
N THR A 257 0.01 19.78 26.51
CA THR A 257 0.05 18.36 26.15
C THR A 257 -1.33 17.72 26.32
N SER A 258 -1.79 16.96 25.33
CA SER A 258 -3.01 16.16 25.50
C SER A 258 -2.86 15.16 26.64
N ILE A 259 -3.93 14.89 27.39
CA ILE A 259 -3.96 13.95 28.54
C ILE A 259 -3.34 12.60 28.18
N ASN A 260 -3.55 12.12 26.95
CA ASN A 260 -3.09 10.81 26.48
C ASN A 260 -1.74 10.87 25.74
N SER A 261 -1.00 11.97 25.83
CA SER A 261 0.27 12.14 25.11
C SER A 261 1.30 11.06 25.45
N LEU A 262 1.40 10.69 26.72
CA LEU A 262 2.30 9.64 27.20
C LEU A 262 1.89 8.26 26.65
N GLU A 263 0.59 7.98 26.62
CA GLU A 263 0.07 6.71 26.12
C GLU A 263 0.27 6.59 24.61
N LYS A 264 -0.02 7.66 23.86
CA LYS A 264 0.27 7.75 22.43
C LYS A 264 1.76 7.57 22.12
N ALA A 265 2.65 8.17 22.92
CA ALA A 265 4.09 8.00 22.76
C ALA A 265 4.52 6.53 22.96
N ARG A 266 3.95 5.83 23.95
CA ARG A 266 4.21 4.39 24.17
C ARG A 266 3.69 3.53 23.01
N GLU A 267 2.54 3.87 22.44
CA GLU A 267 1.99 3.19 21.27
C GLU A 267 2.80 3.43 20.00
N GLU A 268 3.34 4.64 19.81
CA GLU A 268 4.24 4.98 18.69
C GLU A 268 5.52 4.14 18.76
N ILE A 269 6.14 4.03 19.96
CA ILE A 269 7.33 3.19 20.19
C ILE A 269 7.02 1.72 19.88
N LYS A 270 5.90 1.19 20.38
CA LYS A 270 5.48 -0.18 20.05
C LYS A 270 5.30 -0.35 18.54
N ARG A 271 4.67 0.61 17.85
CA ARG A 271 4.49 0.56 16.39
C ARG A 271 5.82 0.57 15.65
N GLU A 272 6.79 1.38 16.08
CA GLU A 272 8.14 1.39 15.50
C GLU A 272 8.88 0.07 15.74
N GLU A 273 8.81 -0.49 16.94
CA GLU A 273 9.32 -1.83 17.22
C GLU A 273 8.67 -2.86 16.29
N TRP A 274 7.35 -2.85 16.14
CA TRP A 274 6.65 -3.76 15.21
C TRP A 274 7.08 -3.57 13.75
N ARG A 275 7.30 -2.33 13.28
CA ARG A 275 7.78 -2.09 11.91
C ARG A 275 9.21 -2.60 11.68
N THR A 276 10.03 -2.62 12.73
CA THR A 276 11.44 -3.01 12.66
C THR A 276 11.66 -4.49 12.98
N ARG A 277 10.63 -5.22 13.43
CA ARG A 277 10.71 -6.68 13.65
C ARG A 277 10.81 -7.42 12.32
N ILE A 278 11.91 -8.13 12.14
CA ILE A 278 12.15 -9.03 11.00
C ILE A 278 11.60 -10.43 11.30
N ASN A 279 11.48 -10.82 12.58
CA ASN A 279 11.03 -12.12 13.01
C ASN A 279 10.20 -12.01 14.30
N ASP A 280 9.03 -12.64 14.32
CA ASP A 280 8.12 -12.67 15.46
C ASP A 280 8.39 -13.86 16.42
N ASN A 281 9.24 -14.79 16.01
CA ASN A 281 9.57 -15.96 16.82
C ASN A 281 10.38 -15.54 18.05
N LYS A 282 9.94 -15.98 19.23
CA LYS A 282 10.70 -15.83 20.47
C LYS A 282 12.04 -16.53 20.31
N PHE A 283 13.14 -15.83 20.59
CA PHE A 283 14.46 -16.43 20.58
C PHE A 283 14.56 -17.47 21.70
N LEU A 284 14.52 -18.74 21.34
CA LEU A 284 14.67 -19.85 22.27
C LEU A 284 16.14 -20.27 22.34
N PRO A 285 16.66 -20.65 23.52
CA PRO A 285 18.01 -21.18 23.63
C PRO A 285 18.15 -22.47 22.82
N PHE A 286 19.33 -22.69 22.23
CA PHE A 286 19.63 -23.81 21.32
C PHE A 286 19.32 -25.20 21.92
N SER A 287 19.38 -25.36 23.24
CA SER A 287 19.06 -26.60 23.94
C SER A 287 17.56 -26.93 23.99
N SER A 288 16.69 -25.98 23.62
CA SER A 288 15.23 -26.09 23.67
C SER A 288 14.54 -25.97 22.30
N CYS A 289 15.28 -25.69 21.24
CA CYS A 289 14.71 -25.40 19.91
C CYS A 289 13.87 -26.54 19.33
N HIS A 290 14.21 -27.79 19.65
CA HIS A 290 13.61 -29.01 19.11
C HIS A 290 12.60 -29.66 20.05
N LYS A 291 12.46 -29.20 21.30
CA LYS A 291 11.64 -29.88 22.32
C LYS A 291 10.15 -29.51 22.21
N ASN A 292 9.83 -28.38 21.59
CA ASN A 292 8.47 -27.83 21.52
C ASN A 292 8.03 -27.42 20.09
N GLN A 293 8.84 -27.70 19.07
CA GLN A 293 8.40 -27.50 17.69
C GLN A 293 7.74 -28.78 17.20
N GLU A 294 6.41 -28.77 17.14
CA GLU A 294 5.68 -29.72 16.31
C GLU A 294 6.16 -29.51 14.86
N TYR A 295 6.57 -30.59 14.21
CA TYR A 295 7.08 -30.53 12.85
C TYR A 295 5.94 -30.15 11.91
N ASP A 296 5.96 -28.94 11.36
CA ASP A 296 5.03 -28.52 10.32
C ASP A 296 5.47 -29.10 8.97
N PRO A 297 4.75 -30.09 8.41
CA PRO A 297 5.07 -30.64 7.10
C PRO A 297 4.90 -29.57 6.02
N LEU A 298 5.82 -29.54 5.04
CA LEU A 298 5.73 -28.64 3.88
C LEU A 298 4.37 -28.83 3.18
N ILE A 299 3.83 -27.76 2.59
CA ILE A 299 2.51 -27.76 1.90
C ILE A 299 2.39 -28.88 0.84
N HIS A 300 3.52 -29.37 0.33
CA HIS A 300 3.59 -30.42 -0.69
C HIS A 300 3.52 -31.85 -0.13
N THR A 301 3.63 -32.06 1.19
CA THR A 301 3.58 -33.38 1.84
C THR A 301 2.24 -33.69 2.48
N SER A 302 1.35 -32.71 2.68
CA SER A 302 -0.02 -32.92 3.18
C SER A 302 -0.97 -33.30 2.04
N SER A 303 -0.93 -34.56 1.60
CA SER A 303 -1.88 -35.10 0.61
C SER A 303 -2.99 -35.90 1.29
N LYS A 304 -4.20 -35.95 0.68
CA LYS A 304 -5.32 -36.80 1.15
C LYS A 304 -4.96 -38.30 1.20
N TYR A 305 -3.91 -38.70 0.49
CA TYR A 305 -3.44 -40.09 0.39
C TYR A 305 -2.27 -40.39 1.35
N GLY A 306 -1.94 -39.46 2.26
CA GLY A 306 -0.80 -39.58 3.17
C GLY A 306 0.52 -39.18 2.53
N GLN A 307 1.58 -39.15 3.34
CA GLN A 307 2.95 -38.90 2.90
C GLN A 307 3.46 -40.13 2.14
N MET A 308 3.77 -39.98 0.84
CA MET A 308 4.56 -40.98 0.13
C MET A 308 5.92 -41.09 0.82
N THR A 309 6.30 -42.29 1.26
CA THR A 309 7.59 -42.60 1.92
C THR A 309 8.75 -42.55 0.93
N TYR A 310 8.90 -41.43 0.24
CA TYR A 310 9.96 -41.20 -0.73
C TYR A 310 11.29 -41.14 0.02
N GLY A 311 12.16 -42.12 -0.22
CA GLY A 311 13.48 -42.26 0.41
C GLY A 311 13.62 -43.41 1.42
N ILE A 312 12.54 -44.03 1.89
CA ILE A 312 12.63 -45.17 2.83
C ILE A 312 12.55 -46.51 2.07
N LYS A 313 11.70 -46.61 1.04
CA LYS A 313 11.35 -47.91 0.43
C LYS A 313 12.08 -48.25 -0.89
N HIS A 314 12.65 -47.26 -1.58
CA HIS A 314 13.10 -47.43 -2.98
C HIS A 314 14.51 -46.93 -3.28
N PHE A 315 15.22 -46.36 -2.30
CA PHE A 315 16.62 -46.03 -2.44
C PHE A 315 17.37 -46.46 -1.19
N ARG A 316 18.22 -47.49 -1.35
CA ARG A 316 19.18 -48.00 -0.35
C ARG A 316 18.60 -48.11 1.07
N GLU A 317 17.72 -49.09 1.26
CA GLU A 317 17.27 -49.48 2.60
C GLU A 317 18.44 -50.14 3.35
N GLU A 318 19.17 -49.34 4.15
CA GLU A 318 20.14 -49.86 5.10
C GLU A 318 19.39 -50.33 6.35
N HIS A 319 19.13 -51.63 6.45
CA HIS A 319 18.54 -52.22 7.65
C HIS A 319 19.52 -52.10 8.82
N HIS A 320 19.43 -51.03 9.62
CA HIS A 320 20.25 -50.83 10.81
C HIS A 320 20.17 -52.00 11.80
N GLU A 321 19.04 -52.71 11.84
CA GLU A 321 18.82 -53.93 12.64
C GLU A 321 19.71 -55.11 12.22
N LYS A 322 20.20 -55.16 10.98
CA LYS A 322 21.15 -56.20 10.53
C LYS A 322 22.58 -55.96 11.03
N TRP A 323 22.92 -54.70 11.35
CA TRP A 323 24.28 -54.29 11.72
C TRP A 323 24.45 -54.10 13.23
N VAL A 324 23.36 -53.89 13.97
CA VAL A 324 23.37 -53.85 15.44
C VAL A 324 22.97 -55.22 15.98
N ALA A 325 23.92 -56.15 16.00
CA ALA A 325 23.77 -57.37 16.78
C ALA A 325 24.08 -57.06 18.25
N ASN A 326 23.24 -57.52 19.19
CA ASN A 326 23.54 -57.48 20.64
C ASN A 326 24.68 -58.44 21.05
N LYS A 327 25.32 -59.12 20.09
CA LYS A 327 26.43 -60.04 20.31
C LYS A 327 27.72 -59.31 19.98
N ASN A 328 28.69 -59.40 20.88
CA ASN A 328 30.05 -58.96 20.59
C ASN A 328 30.62 -59.79 19.44
N PHE A 329 31.48 -59.20 18.61
CA PHE A 329 32.13 -59.91 17.52
C PHE A 329 32.99 -61.06 18.05
N GLU A 330 32.81 -62.27 17.51
CA GLU A 330 33.68 -63.41 17.79
C GLU A 330 35.02 -63.23 17.04
N THR A 331 36.13 -63.26 17.76
CA THR A 331 37.47 -63.18 17.16
C THR A 331 37.84 -64.52 16.55
N VAL A 332 37.95 -64.58 15.22
CA VAL A 332 38.30 -65.80 14.47
C VAL A 332 39.81 -66.13 14.56
N LEU A 333 40.62 -65.18 15.00
CA LEU A 333 42.06 -65.32 15.20
C LEU A 333 42.40 -65.15 16.68
N PRO A 334 43.43 -65.84 17.20
CA PRO A 334 43.89 -65.64 18.57
C PRO A 334 44.34 -64.18 18.74
N SER A 335 43.98 -63.57 19.87
CA SER A 335 44.44 -62.23 20.22
C SER A 335 45.97 -62.21 20.30
N ILE A 336 46.58 -61.14 19.77
CA ILE A 336 47.99 -60.90 19.97
C ILE A 336 48.14 -60.37 21.40
N ASP A 337 48.94 -61.03 22.24
CA ASP A 337 49.12 -60.74 23.68
C ASP A 337 49.37 -59.26 24.02
N LEU A 338 49.94 -58.51 23.08
CA LEU A 338 50.17 -57.07 23.21
C LEU A 338 48.86 -56.29 23.35
N PHE A 339 47.82 -56.65 22.60
CA PHE A 339 46.55 -55.90 22.56
C PHE A 339 45.60 -56.28 23.70
N ASP A 340 45.72 -57.47 24.30
CA ASP A 340 44.93 -57.81 25.50
C ASP A 340 45.38 -57.02 26.74
N LYS A 341 46.68 -56.73 26.85
CA LYS A 341 47.22 -55.93 27.97
C LYS A 341 46.82 -54.47 27.92
N PHE A 342 46.71 -53.89 26.71
CA PHE A 342 46.36 -52.47 26.52
C PHE A 342 44.91 -52.24 26.09
N GLY A 343 44.17 -53.30 25.73
CA GLY A 343 42.77 -53.21 25.29
C GLY A 343 41.79 -52.97 26.43
N GLN A 344 42.14 -53.33 27.67
CA GLN A 344 41.26 -53.08 28.82
C GLN A 344 41.14 -51.60 29.20
N THR A 345 42.09 -50.75 28.80
CA THR A 345 42.00 -49.29 29.04
C THR A 345 41.18 -48.56 27.99
N TYR A 346 40.82 -49.23 26.88
CA TYR A 346 40.09 -48.64 25.77
C TYR A 346 38.97 -49.57 25.32
N SER A 347 37.89 -49.71 26.10
CA SER A 347 36.51 -49.81 25.57
C SER A 347 35.50 -50.22 26.66
N LYS A 348 34.84 -49.22 27.23
CA LYS A 348 33.37 -49.19 27.30
C LYS A 348 32.95 -47.84 26.76
N ALA A 349 32.08 -47.85 25.75
CA ALA A 349 31.49 -46.69 25.10
C ALA A 349 31.45 -45.40 25.96
N GLY A 350 32.49 -44.57 25.85
CA GLY A 350 32.51 -43.21 26.39
C GLY A 350 32.55 -43.05 27.93
N GLN A 351 32.96 -44.05 28.71
CA GLN A 351 33.34 -43.85 30.12
C GLN A 351 34.84 -44.11 30.30
N ILE A 352 35.57 -43.03 30.58
CA ILE A 352 36.87 -43.11 31.27
C ILE A 352 36.54 -43.43 32.73
N VAL A 353 37.21 -44.43 33.32
CA VAL A 353 37.30 -44.56 34.79
C VAL A 353 38.34 -43.58 35.29
#